data_AF-A0A973FYD6-F1
#
_entry.id   AF-A0A973FYD6-F1
#
_cell.length_a   1.000
_cell.length_b   1.000
_cell.length_c   1.000
_cell.angle_alpha   90.00
_cell.angle_beta   90.00
_cell.angle_gamma   90.00
#
_symmetry.space_group_name_H-M   'P 1'
#
loop_
_entity.id
_entity.type
_entity.pdbx_description
1 polymer ?
#
loop_
_entity_poly.entity_id
_entity_poly.type
_entity_poly.pdbx_seq_one_letter_code
_entity_poly.pdbx_strand_id
1 'polypeptide(L)'
;IYGLDGDTIDTPAAILDFIDETRLDVPGINILRPIPGTRIFERLREEGRLLFDPLDITAYRYTFGQEMLYRPKNIPLDDFIGSYSELTRKIFSIKNSFSRGVAAPGAKAAVLLFNLFYTHLYSLSRKDLQRQIGGIPTEKSILP
;
A
#
# COMPACT_ATOMS: atom_id res chain seq x y z
N ILE A 1 2.02 -1.93 -8.07
CA ILE A 1 2.38 -0.76 -7.23
C ILE A 1 1.33 0.31 -7.51
N TYR A 2 0.82 0.98 -6.49
CA TYR A 2 -0.15 2.08 -6.64
C TYR A 2 0.44 3.38 -6.08
N GLY A 3 0.21 4.50 -6.76
CA GLY A 3 0.75 5.83 -6.46
C GLY A 3 1.76 6.37 -7.47
N LEU A 4 1.96 5.71 -8.61
CA LEU A 4 2.77 6.24 -9.70
C LEU A 4 2.12 7.50 -10.31
N ASP A 5 2.91 8.32 -11.00
CA ASP A 5 2.42 9.58 -11.58
C ASP A 5 1.38 9.42 -12.70
N GLY A 6 1.19 8.21 -13.21
CA GLY A 6 0.11 7.88 -14.15
C GLY A 6 -1.17 7.40 -13.48
N ASP A 7 -1.14 7.15 -12.17
CA ASP A 7 -2.31 6.66 -11.45
C ASP A 7 -3.36 7.76 -11.25
N THR A 8 -4.61 7.34 -11.27
CA THR A 8 -5.79 8.18 -11.09
C THR A 8 -6.73 7.53 -10.07
N ILE A 9 -7.83 8.21 -9.74
CA ILE A 9 -8.83 7.67 -8.80
C ILE A 9 -9.51 6.39 -9.32
N ASP A 10 -9.40 6.12 -10.63
CA ASP A 10 -9.96 4.92 -11.27
C ASP A 10 -9.00 3.72 -11.22
N THR A 11 -7.70 3.93 -10.95
CA THR A 11 -6.70 2.86 -10.88
C THR A 11 -7.09 1.70 -9.94
N PRO A 12 -7.67 1.94 -8.74
CA PRO A 12 -8.13 0.86 -7.86
C PRO A 12 -9.15 -0.10 -8.50
N ALA A 13 -10.03 0.40 -9.37
CA ALA A 13 -11.00 -0.45 -10.07
C ALA A 13 -10.27 -1.39 -11.03
N ALA A 14 -9.36 -0.86 -11.84
CA ALA A 14 -8.54 -1.67 -12.76
C ALA A 14 -7.69 -2.73 -12.04
N ILE A 15 -7.18 -2.41 -10.83
CA ILE A 15 -6.44 -3.38 -10.00
C ILE A 15 -7.36 -4.52 -9.53
N LEU A 16 -8.60 -4.20 -9.14
CA LEU A 16 -9.57 -5.23 -8.72
C LEU A 16 -9.93 -6.15 -9.88
N ASP A 17 -10.23 -5.58 -11.04
CA ASP A 17 -10.55 -6.34 -12.25
C ASP A 17 -9.40 -7.30 -12.61
N PHE A 18 -8.16 -6.81 -12.57
CA PHE A 18 -6.98 -7.64 -12.81
C PHE A 18 -6.84 -8.80 -11.81
N ILE A 19 -7.10 -8.57 -10.53
CA ILE A 19 -7.03 -9.63 -9.49
C ILE A 19 -8.12 -10.68 -9.72
N ASP A 20 -9.31 -10.25 -10.08
CA ASP A 20 -10.46 -11.14 -10.31
C ASP A 20 -10.26 -11.99 -11.58
N GLU A 21 -9.71 -11.39 -12.64
CA GLU A 21 -9.37 -12.09 -13.89
C GLU A 21 -8.24 -13.11 -13.70
N THR A 22 -7.17 -12.73 -13.00
CA THR A 22 -5.97 -13.56 -12.89
C THR A 22 -6.05 -14.59 -11.75
N ARG A 23 -6.96 -14.40 -10.79
CA ARG A 23 -7.14 -15.25 -9.60
C ARG A 23 -5.82 -15.49 -8.85
N LEU A 24 -5.07 -14.42 -8.58
CA LEU A 24 -3.81 -14.50 -7.84
C LEU A 24 -3.99 -15.21 -6.49
N ASP A 25 -3.14 -16.20 -6.22
CA ASP A 25 -3.14 -16.94 -4.95
C ASP A 25 -2.83 -16.03 -3.75
N VAL A 26 -1.83 -15.15 -3.89
CA VAL A 26 -1.39 -14.21 -2.85
C VAL A 26 -1.12 -12.83 -3.48
N PRO A 27 -2.14 -11.96 -3.58
CA PRO A 27 -1.94 -10.62 -4.13
C PRO A 27 -1.13 -9.74 -3.17
N GLY A 28 -0.29 -8.86 -3.73
CA GLY A 28 0.48 -7.85 -3.01
C GLY A 28 0.26 -6.46 -3.58
N ILE A 29 -0.38 -5.59 -2.81
CA ILE A 29 -0.60 -4.18 -3.16
C ILE A 29 0.34 -3.33 -2.33
N ASN A 30 1.27 -2.62 -2.98
CA ASN A 30 2.20 -1.74 -2.29
C ASN A 30 2.07 -0.31 -2.81
N ILE A 31 2.17 0.65 -1.90
CA ILE A 31 2.32 2.08 -2.19
C ILE A 31 3.73 2.33 -2.73
N LEU A 32 3.88 3.25 -3.68
CA LEU A 32 5.19 3.69 -4.15
C LEU A 32 6.03 4.23 -2.98
N ARG A 33 7.16 3.58 -2.73
CA ARG A 33 8.16 4.05 -1.78
C ARG A 33 9.31 4.73 -2.55
N PRO A 34 9.48 6.06 -2.45
CA PRO A 34 10.64 6.73 -3.02
C PRO A 34 11.89 6.40 -2.19
N ILE A 35 12.85 5.69 -2.80
CA ILE A 35 14.09 5.27 -2.13
C ILE A 35 15.20 6.30 -2.44
N PRO A 36 15.89 6.87 -1.44
CA PRO A 36 17.01 7.78 -1.65
C PRO A 36 18.05 7.22 -2.63
N GLY A 37 18.52 8.06 -3.56
CA GLY A 37 19.44 7.65 -4.63
C GLY A 37 18.78 7.06 -5.87
N THR A 38 17.46 6.85 -5.88
CA THR A 38 16.73 6.47 -7.10
C THR A 38 16.28 7.69 -7.90
N ARG A 39 16.14 7.54 -9.23
CA ARG A 39 15.64 8.62 -10.11
C ARG A 39 14.27 9.14 -9.69
N ILE A 40 13.40 8.28 -9.18
CA ILE A 40 12.06 8.68 -8.72
C ILE A 40 12.14 9.55 -7.46
N PHE A 41 13.07 9.26 -6.54
CA PHE A 41 13.28 10.08 -5.35
C PHE A 41 13.78 11.47 -5.72
N GLU A 42 14.80 11.56 -6.58
CA GLU A 42 15.33 12.86 -7.03
C GLU A 42 14.27 13.70 -7.72
N ARG A 43 13.46 13.10 -8.60
CA ARG A 43 12.35 13.80 -9.25
C ARG A 43 11.33 14.33 -8.23
N LEU A 44 10.91 13.49 -7.28
CA LEU A 44 9.94 13.91 -6.25
C LEU A 44 10.51 15.00 -5.34
N ARG A 45 11.83 14.98 -5.08
CA ARG A 45 12.55 16.03 -4.35
C ARG A 45 12.53 17.34 -5.12
N GLU A 46 12.91 17.32 -6.40
CA GLU A 46 12.92 18.50 -7.28
C GLU A 46 11.52 19.10 -7.47
N GLU A 47 10.50 18.25 -7.56
CA GLU A 47 9.10 18.66 -7.65
C GLU A 47 8.50 19.14 -6.31
N GLY A 48 9.24 19.07 -5.19
CA GLY A 48 8.77 19.47 -3.87
C GLY A 48 7.63 18.59 -3.34
N ARG A 49 7.53 17.34 -3.81
CA ARG A 49 6.42 16.42 -3.50
C ARG A 49 6.71 15.49 -2.35
N LEU A 50 7.94 15.42 -1.84
CA LEU A 50 8.26 14.63 -0.66
C LEU A 50 7.53 15.16 0.59
N LEU A 51 7.08 14.24 1.46
CA LEU A 51 6.39 14.59 2.71
C LEU A 51 7.34 14.81 3.88
N PHE A 52 8.57 14.31 3.80
CA PHE A 52 9.61 14.41 4.81
C PHE A 52 10.85 15.11 4.25
N ASP A 53 11.70 15.62 5.14
CA ASP A 53 12.99 16.20 4.74
C ASP A 53 13.80 15.18 3.92
N PRO A 54 14.21 15.50 2.68
CA PRO A 54 15.02 14.61 1.84
C PRO A 54 16.35 14.18 2.50
N LEU A 55 16.86 14.94 3.48
CA LEU A 55 18.06 14.63 4.24
C LEU A 55 17.80 13.68 5.42
N ASP A 56 16.54 13.48 5.83
CA ASP A 56 16.18 12.49 6.86
C ASP A 56 16.08 11.09 6.24
N ILE A 57 17.22 10.41 6.16
CA ILE A 57 17.30 9.02 5.69
C ILE A 57 16.43 8.05 6.50
N THR A 58 16.09 8.37 7.75
CA THR A 58 15.31 7.48 8.61
C THR A 58 13.82 7.51 8.27
N ALA A 59 13.34 8.62 7.71
CA ALA A 59 11.99 8.75 7.19
C ALA A 59 11.75 7.82 5.98
N TYR A 60 12.78 7.57 5.17
CA TYR A 60 12.71 6.73 3.98
C TYR A 60 13.21 5.29 4.19
N ARG A 61 13.40 4.87 5.44
CA ARG A 61 13.79 3.48 5.76
C ARG A 61 12.75 2.49 5.21
N TYR A 62 13.20 1.27 4.94
CA TYR A 62 12.27 0.21 4.58
C TYR A 62 11.42 -0.18 5.80
N THR A 63 10.11 -0.30 5.58
CA THR A 63 9.16 -0.89 6.52
C THR A 63 8.22 -1.80 5.73
N PHE A 64 7.71 -2.87 6.38
CA PHE A 64 6.65 -3.70 5.79
C PHE A 64 5.30 -2.96 5.73
N GLY A 65 5.13 -1.95 6.59
CA GLY A 65 3.98 -1.06 6.59
C GLY A 65 3.88 -0.22 5.33
N GLN A 66 2.67 0.22 5.07
CA GLN A 66 2.38 1.15 3.99
C GLN A 66 2.25 2.54 4.59
N GLU A 67 3.02 3.48 4.07
CA GLU A 67 3.06 4.87 4.53
C GLU A 67 3.21 5.80 3.32
N MET A 68 2.65 7.01 3.42
CA MET A 68 2.87 8.02 2.40
C MET A 68 4.17 8.76 2.69
N LEU A 69 5.08 8.79 1.72
CA LEU A 69 6.36 9.51 1.80
C LEU A 69 6.42 10.69 0.83
N TYR A 70 5.40 10.85 0.00
CA TYR A 70 5.29 11.87 -1.04
C TYR A 70 3.81 12.15 -1.34
N ARG A 71 3.55 13.24 -2.06
CA ARG A 71 2.23 13.63 -2.57
C ARG A 71 2.04 13.07 -3.98
N PRO A 72 0.99 12.25 -4.24
CA PRO A 72 0.65 11.83 -5.60
C PRO A 72 0.36 13.03 -6.52
N LYS A 73 0.57 12.86 -7.82
CA LYS A 73 0.49 13.98 -8.78
C LYS A 73 -0.94 14.34 -9.15
N ASN A 74 -1.77 13.32 -9.37
CA ASN A 74 -3.12 13.47 -9.93
C ASN A 74 -4.24 13.16 -8.93
N ILE A 75 -3.89 12.79 -7.70
CA ILE A 75 -4.85 12.35 -6.68
C ILE A 75 -4.51 13.10 -5.38
N PRO A 76 -5.46 13.83 -4.78
CA PRO A 76 -5.27 14.40 -3.45
C PRO A 76 -4.85 13.31 -2.45
N LEU A 77 -4.00 13.66 -1.47
CA LEU A 77 -3.43 12.69 -0.54
C LEU A 77 -4.51 11.91 0.25
N ASP A 78 -5.55 12.61 0.69
CA ASP A 78 -6.65 12.03 1.46
C ASP A 78 -7.48 11.06 0.61
N ASP A 79 -7.77 11.44 -0.64
CA ASP A 79 -8.46 10.60 -1.61
C ASP A 79 -7.63 9.37 -1.99
N PHE A 80 -6.32 9.52 -2.11
CA PHE A 80 -5.41 8.40 -2.35
C PHE A 80 -5.46 7.39 -1.20
N ILE A 81 -5.35 7.86 0.05
CA ILE A 81 -5.42 6.98 1.23
C ILE A 81 -6.80 6.33 1.36
N GLY A 82 -7.88 7.08 1.12
CA GLY A 82 -9.24 6.55 1.10
C GLY A 82 -9.42 5.45 0.06
N SER A 83 -9.01 5.72 -1.18
CA SER A 83 -9.09 4.76 -2.29
C SER A 83 -8.21 3.52 -2.06
N TYR A 84 -6.99 3.69 -1.54
CA TYR A 84 -6.10 2.59 -1.15
C TYR A 84 -6.69 1.72 -0.03
N SER A 85 -7.29 2.38 0.97
CA SER A 85 -7.92 1.70 2.10
C SER A 85 -9.10 0.85 1.64
N GLU A 86 -9.95 1.39 0.76
CA GLU A 86 -11.08 0.66 0.18
C GLU A 86 -10.64 -0.49 -0.72
N LEU A 87 -9.63 -0.27 -1.57
CA LEU A 87 -9.03 -1.29 -2.41
C LEU A 87 -8.54 -2.50 -1.58
N THR A 88 -7.69 -2.24 -0.59
CA THR A 88 -7.13 -3.30 0.24
C THR A 88 -8.17 -3.94 1.15
N ARG A 89 -9.24 -3.22 1.54
CA ARG A 89 -10.36 -3.78 2.32
C ARG A 89 -11.15 -4.80 1.50
N LYS A 90 -11.38 -4.51 0.21
CA LYS A 90 -12.05 -5.43 -0.72
C LYS A 90 -11.20 -6.67 -0.99
N ILE A 91 -9.89 -6.51 -1.24
CA ILE A 91 -8.98 -7.62 -1.54
C ILE A 91 -8.74 -8.50 -0.32
N PHE A 92 -8.40 -7.89 0.82
CA PHE A 92 -7.96 -8.57 2.03
C PHE A 92 -9.04 -8.59 3.10
N SER A 93 -10.08 -9.40 2.83
CA SER A 93 -11.09 -9.78 3.81
C SER A 93 -10.88 -11.23 4.25
N ILE A 94 -11.37 -11.60 5.44
CA ILE A 94 -11.30 -12.98 5.94
C ILE A 94 -11.97 -13.95 4.96
N LYS A 95 -13.13 -13.55 4.42
CA LYS A 95 -13.88 -14.33 3.41
C LYS A 95 -13.04 -14.58 2.15
N ASN A 96 -12.47 -13.54 1.56
CA ASN A 96 -11.71 -13.67 0.32
C ASN A 96 -10.39 -14.43 0.54
N SER A 97 -9.76 -14.25 1.70
CA SER A 97 -8.57 -15.00 2.11
C SER A 97 -8.84 -16.49 2.20
N PHE A 98 -9.96 -16.88 2.82
CA PHE A 98 -10.36 -18.29 2.90
C PHE A 98 -10.70 -18.85 1.51
N SER A 99 -11.44 -18.09 0.71
CA SER A 99 -11.76 -18.48 -0.67
C SER A 99 -10.52 -18.75 -1.51
N ARG A 100 -9.49 -17.89 -1.41
CA ARG A 100 -8.20 -18.10 -2.10
C ARG A 100 -7.46 -19.34 -1.59
N GLY A 101 -7.42 -19.55 -0.27
CA GLY A 101 -6.78 -20.74 0.31
C GLY A 101 -7.40 -22.06 -0.17
N VAL A 102 -8.72 -22.13 -0.31
CA VAL A 102 -9.42 -23.33 -0.80
C VAL A 102 -9.22 -23.55 -2.30
N ALA A 103 -9.28 -22.46 -3.08
CA ALA A 103 -9.16 -22.45 -4.54
C ALA A 103 -7.73 -22.64 -5.05
N ALA A 104 -6.71 -22.44 -4.21
CA ALA A 104 -5.31 -22.56 -4.60
C ALA A 104 -5.00 -23.96 -5.18
N PRO A 105 -4.24 -24.04 -6.30
CA PRO A 105 -3.93 -25.31 -6.96
C PRO A 105 -2.99 -26.20 -6.12
N GLY A 106 -2.18 -25.59 -5.24
CA GLY A 106 -1.25 -26.27 -4.35
C GLY A 106 -0.94 -25.44 -3.10
N ALA A 107 -0.23 -26.03 -2.14
CA ALA A 107 0.19 -25.36 -0.91
C ALA A 107 -0.94 -24.61 -0.15
N LYS A 108 -2.17 -25.13 -0.20
CA LYS A 108 -3.40 -24.48 0.31
C LYS A 108 -3.26 -23.89 1.71
N ALA A 109 -2.66 -24.63 2.64
CA ALA A 109 -2.44 -24.18 4.01
C ALA A 109 -1.50 -22.96 4.06
N ALA A 110 -0.44 -22.94 3.25
CA ALA A 110 0.47 -21.79 3.16
C ALA A 110 -0.22 -20.59 2.51
N VAL A 111 -0.96 -20.80 1.41
CA VAL A 111 -1.73 -19.72 0.74
C VAL A 111 -2.74 -19.11 1.70
N LEU A 112 -3.47 -19.93 2.46
CA LEU A 112 -4.40 -19.46 3.49
C LEU A 112 -3.67 -18.65 4.57
N LEU A 113 -2.57 -19.18 5.11
CA LEU A 113 -1.77 -18.52 6.14
C LEU A 113 -1.29 -17.14 5.67
N PHE A 114 -0.69 -17.06 4.47
CA PHE A 114 -0.21 -15.80 3.91
C PHE A 114 -1.34 -14.79 3.69
N ASN A 115 -2.50 -15.24 3.20
CA ASN A 115 -3.64 -14.34 2.99
C ASN A 115 -4.23 -13.81 4.30
N LEU A 116 -4.31 -14.64 5.34
CA LEU A 116 -4.73 -14.20 6.68
C LEU A 116 -3.71 -13.24 7.30
N PHE A 117 -2.42 -13.53 7.14
CA PHE A 117 -1.34 -12.65 7.58
C PHE A 117 -1.39 -11.30 6.85
N TYR A 118 -1.59 -11.29 5.53
CA TYR A 118 -1.75 -10.07 4.75
C TYR A 118 -3.02 -9.32 5.15
N THR A 119 -4.13 -10.01 5.41
CA THR A 119 -5.35 -9.39 5.96
C THR A 119 -5.05 -8.63 7.25
N HIS A 120 -4.22 -9.19 8.13
CA HIS A 120 -3.77 -8.50 9.33
C HIS A 120 -2.87 -7.29 9.01
N LEU A 121 -1.80 -7.48 8.21
CA LEU A 121 -0.86 -6.41 7.87
C LEU A 121 -1.51 -5.23 7.13
N TYR A 122 -2.41 -5.49 6.17
CA TYR A 122 -3.16 -4.44 5.48
C TYR A 122 -4.15 -3.75 6.40
N SER A 123 -4.69 -4.44 7.42
CA SER A 123 -5.50 -3.80 8.45
C SER A 123 -4.71 -2.83 9.31
N LEU A 124 -3.47 -3.18 9.69
CA LEU A 124 -2.56 -2.28 10.39
C LEU A 124 -2.17 -1.09 9.50
N SER A 125 -1.77 -1.36 8.26
CA SER A 125 -1.39 -0.33 7.28
C SER A 125 -2.50 0.69 7.04
N ARG A 126 -3.77 0.25 6.91
CA ARG A 126 -4.92 1.17 6.81
C ARG A 126 -5.05 2.07 8.03
N LYS A 127 -4.86 1.53 9.24
CA LYS A 127 -4.92 2.34 10.48
C LYS A 127 -3.79 3.36 10.55
N ASP A 128 -2.59 2.97 10.14
CA ASP A 128 -1.43 3.86 10.16
C ASP A 128 -1.55 4.98 9.12
N LEU A 129 -2.01 4.69 7.91
CA LEU A 129 -2.31 5.72 6.89
C LEU A 129 -3.38 6.72 7.36
N GLN A 130 -4.41 6.25 8.04
CA GLN A 130 -5.45 7.14 8.60
C GLN A 130 -4.90 8.02 9.73
N ARG A 131 -4.02 7.49 10.58
CA ARG A 131 -3.32 8.28 11.61
C ARG A 131 -2.42 9.34 10.99
N GLN A 132 -1.76 9.02 9.87
CA GLN A 132 -0.88 9.93 9.15
C GLN A 132 -1.62 11.18 8.63
N ILE A 133 -2.88 11.03 8.17
CA ILE A 133 -3.72 12.18 7.77
C ILE A 133 -4.21 12.96 8.98
N GLY A 134 -4.59 12.26 10.06
CA GLY A 134 -5.19 12.88 11.25
C GLY A 134 -4.29 13.81 12.07
N GLY A 135 -3.04 14.06 11.63
CA GLY A 135 -2.10 14.97 12.31
C GLY A 135 -1.62 14.48 13.68
N ILE A 136 -1.94 13.24 14.06
CA ILE A 136 -1.37 12.62 15.25
C ILE A 136 0.11 12.36 14.90
N PRO A 137 1.07 12.90 15.67
CA PRO A 137 2.48 12.62 15.44
C PRO A 137 2.67 11.11 15.57
N THR A 138 2.76 10.41 14.44
CA THR A 138 3.28 9.05 14.43
C THR A 138 4.74 9.19 14.81
N GLU A 139 5.06 8.86 16.07
CA GLU A 139 6.34 8.23 16.37
C GLU A 139 6.59 7.23 15.25
N LYS A 140 7.68 7.47 14.50
CA LYS A 140 8.10 6.75 13.28
C LYS A 140 7.50 5.34 13.26
N SER A 141 6.53 5.11 12.37
CA SER A 141 5.69 3.90 12.30
C SER A 141 6.39 2.68 12.91
N ILE A 142 5.88 2.29 14.08
CA ILE A 142 6.34 1.17 14.90
C ILE A 142 5.61 -0.09 14.41
N LEU A 143 5.85 -0.45 13.16
CA LEU A 143 5.83 -1.87 12.84
C LEU A 143 7.28 -2.33 12.97
N PRO A 144 7.55 -3.37 13.78
CA PRO A 144 8.91 -3.86 13.97
C PRO A 144 9.61 -4.19 12.65
#